data_AF-A0A653QTB6-F1
#
_entry.id   AF-A0A653QTB6-F1
#
_cell.length_a   1.000
_cell.length_b   1.000
_cell.length_c   1.000
_cell.angle_alpha   90.00
_cell.angle_beta   90.00
_cell.angle_gamma   90.00
#
_symmetry.space_group_name_H-M   'P 1'
#
loop_
_entity.id
_entity.type
_entity.pdbx_description
1 polymer ?
#
loop_
_entity_poly.entity_id
_entity_poly.type
_entity_poly.pdbx_seq_one_letter_code
_entity_poly.pdbx_strand_id
1 'polypeptide(L)'
;MLRCDFIDEEAAELRLAVEGGDVTGVADALGDLAYVVYGAALHYGIDLDAVVAEVHRSNMTKTPAGNGKAVKGLEYRPPDLQEALAPRRAGTEHSPRL
;
A
#
# COMPACT_ATOMS: atom_id res chain seq x y z
N MET A 1 9.26 7.66 16.45
CA MET A 1 8.97 6.42 17.21
C MET A 1 7.49 6.07 17.13
N LEU A 2 6.57 6.97 17.48
CA LEU A 2 5.12 6.69 17.58
C LEU A 2 4.41 6.01 16.38
N ARG A 3 4.82 6.24 15.13
CA ARG A 3 4.12 5.70 13.95
C ARG A 3 4.34 4.21 13.72
N CYS A 4 5.56 3.72 13.98
CA CYS A 4 5.85 2.30 13.83
C CYS A 4 5.14 1.48 14.92
N ASP A 5 5.07 2.03 16.14
CA ASP A 5 4.41 1.36 17.27
C ASP A 5 2.93 1.07 16.97
N PHE A 6 2.19 2.03 16.40
CA PHE A 6 0.80 1.80 15.97
C PHE A 6 0.69 0.76 14.84
N ILE A 7 1.61 0.78 13.87
CA ILE A 7 1.59 -0.23 12.80
C ILE A 7 1.82 -1.63 13.36
N ASP A 8 2.74 -1.76 14.32
CA ASP A 8 3.06 -3.05 14.95
C ASP A 8 1.87 -3.57 15.78
N GLU A 9 1.14 -2.68 16.45
CA GLU A 9 -0.09 -2.98 17.20
C GLU A 9 -1.19 -3.52 16.27
N GLU A 10 -1.60 -2.78 15.24
CA GLU A 10 -2.67 -3.21 14.33
C GLU A 10 -2.31 -4.50 13.56
N ALA A 11 -1.02 -4.68 13.23
CA ALA A 11 -0.55 -5.90 12.61
C ALA A 11 -0.61 -7.12 13.54
N ALA A 12 -0.47 -6.93 14.85
CA ALA A 12 -0.65 -7.98 15.84
C ALA A 12 -2.14 -8.37 15.97
N GLU A 13 -3.04 -7.39 15.98
CA GLU A 13 -4.49 -7.64 16.01
C GLU A 13 -4.97 -8.40 14.78
N LEU A 14 -4.49 -8.01 13.59
CA LEU A 14 -4.77 -8.73 12.35
C LEU A 14 -4.37 -10.21 12.44
N ARG A 15 -3.19 -10.51 13.01
CA ARG A 15 -2.74 -11.90 13.18
C ARG A 15 -3.67 -12.69 14.08
N LEU A 16 -4.06 -12.11 15.21
CA LEU A 16 -4.98 -12.74 16.16
C LEU A 16 -6.35 -13.01 15.52
N ALA A 17 -6.90 -12.05 14.77
CA ALA A 17 -8.18 -12.22 14.08
C ALA A 17 -8.12 -13.32 13.00
N VAL A 18 -7.02 -13.40 12.23
CA VAL A 18 -6.78 -14.47 11.25
C VAL A 18 -6.67 -15.84 11.92
N GLU A 19 -5.90 -15.94 13.00
CA GLU A 19 -5.73 -17.19 13.76
C GLU A 19 -7.05 -17.65 14.41
N GLY A 20 -7.89 -16.71 14.83
CA GLY A 20 -9.22 -16.97 15.39
C GLY A 20 -10.31 -17.25 14.36
N GLY A 21 -10.05 -17.06 13.05
CA GLY A 21 -11.06 -17.21 12.01
C GLY A 21 -12.18 -16.15 12.06
N ASP A 22 -11.92 -15.01 12.69
CA ASP A 22 -12.88 -13.92 12.82
C ASP A 22 -12.79 -12.96 11.61
N VAL A 23 -13.65 -13.18 10.62
CA VAL A 23 -13.69 -12.35 9.40
C VAL A 23 -14.04 -10.88 9.70
N THR A 24 -14.82 -10.62 10.74
CA THR A 24 -15.19 -9.24 11.11
C THR A 24 -13.99 -8.54 11.73
N GLY A 25 -13.32 -9.20 12.70
CA GLY A 25 -12.07 -8.71 13.28
C GLY A 25 -10.94 -8.54 12.24
N VAL A 26 -10.87 -9.42 11.24
CA VAL A 26 -9.92 -9.24 10.12
C VAL A 26 -10.23 -7.98 9.32
N ALA A 27 -11.50 -7.71 9.02
CA ALA A 27 -11.90 -6.51 8.29
C ALA A 27 -11.60 -5.23 9.08
N ASP A 28 -11.82 -5.26 10.40
CA ASP A 28 -11.53 -4.17 11.33
C ASP A 28 -10.03 -3.85 11.36
N ALA A 29 -9.20 -4.85 11.69
CA ALA A 29 -7.74 -4.70 11.77
C ALA A 29 -7.11 -4.32 10.42
N LEU A 30 -7.67 -4.75 9.28
CA LEU A 30 -7.22 -4.28 7.96
C LEU A 30 -7.53 -2.80 7.74
N GLY A 31 -8.69 -2.34 8.20
CA GLY A 31 -9.09 -0.94 8.16
C GLY A 31 -8.18 -0.06 9.03
N ASP A 32 -7.92 -0.49 10.25
CA ASP A 32 -7.05 0.23 11.19
C ASP A 32 -5.60 0.25 10.71
N LEU A 33 -5.07 -0.88 10.20
CA LEU A 33 -3.75 -0.94 9.60
C LEU A 33 -3.64 0.04 8.41
N ALA A 34 -4.65 0.09 7.53
CA ALA A 34 -4.67 1.08 6.46
C ALA A 34 -4.63 2.51 7.03
N TYR A 35 -5.47 2.80 8.03
CA TYR A 35 -5.55 4.13 8.64
C TYR A 35 -4.21 4.60 9.23
N VAL A 36 -3.53 3.76 10.01
CA VAL A 36 -2.23 4.12 10.63
C VAL A 36 -1.12 4.25 9.59
N VAL A 37 -1.14 3.43 8.52
CA VAL A 37 -0.18 3.52 7.41
C VAL A 37 -0.37 4.81 6.61
N TYR A 38 -1.60 5.20 6.27
CA TYR A 38 -1.88 6.50 5.64
C TYR A 38 -1.49 7.66 6.56
N GLY A 39 -1.76 7.54 7.86
CA GLY A 39 -1.34 8.53 8.86
C GLY A 39 0.19 8.69 8.93
N ALA A 40 0.96 7.60 8.77
CA ALA A 40 2.40 7.64 8.67
C ALA A 40 2.87 8.30 7.36
N ALA A 41 2.27 7.95 6.22
CA ALA A 41 2.61 8.57 4.94
C ALA A 41 2.36 10.09 4.94
N LEU A 42 1.21 10.53 5.48
CA LEU A 42 0.90 11.94 5.66
C LEU A 42 1.93 12.66 6.54
N HIS A 43 2.38 12.02 7.63
CA HIS A 43 3.41 12.59 8.51
C HIS A 43 4.75 12.84 7.78
N TYR A 44 5.10 11.98 6.82
CA TYR A 44 6.32 12.10 6.02
C TYR A 44 6.13 12.89 4.72
N GLY A 45 4.92 13.40 4.43
CA GLY A 45 4.62 14.10 3.18
C GLY A 45 4.66 13.19 1.94
N ILE A 46 4.38 11.91 2.12
CA ILE A 46 4.38 10.90 1.05
C ILE A 46 2.97 10.77 0.51
N ASP A 47 2.82 10.92 -0.81
CA ASP A 47 1.62 10.47 -1.51
C ASP A 47 1.64 8.94 -1.61
N LEU A 48 0.95 8.30 -0.67
CA LEU A 48 0.91 6.85 -0.59
C LEU A 48 0.16 6.23 -1.77
N ASP A 49 -0.85 6.90 -2.33
CA ASP A 49 -1.59 6.39 -3.48
C ASP A 49 -0.69 6.27 -4.71
N ALA A 50 0.15 7.29 -4.94
CA ALA A 50 1.15 7.26 -6.01
C ALA A 50 2.17 6.12 -5.82
N VAL A 51 2.64 5.90 -4.59
CA VAL A 51 3.56 4.81 -4.25
C VAL A 51 2.90 3.44 -4.47
N VAL A 52 1.66 3.25 -4.00
CA VAL A 52 0.90 2.00 -4.16
C VAL A 52 0.63 1.72 -5.64
N ALA A 53 0.27 2.73 -6.43
CA ALA A 53 0.07 2.59 -7.87
C ALA A 53 1.34 2.13 -8.59
N GLU A 54 2.51 2.68 -8.24
CA GLU A 54 3.77 2.29 -8.84
C GLU A 54 4.24 0.89 -8.41
N VAL A 55 4.04 0.53 -7.14
CA VAL A 55 4.26 -0.85 -6.66
C VAL A 55 3.33 -1.82 -7.38
N HIS A 56 2.06 -1.47 -7.58
CA HIS A 56 1.11 -2.27 -8.34
C HIS A 56 1.56 -2.44 -9.80
N ARG A 57 1.93 -1.35 -10.49
CA ARG A 57 2.47 -1.38 -11.87
C ARG A 57 3.66 -2.34 -11.97
N SER A 58 4.63 -2.22 -11.07
CA SER A 58 5.78 -3.14 -10.97
C SER A 58 5.35 -4.59 -10.73
N ASN A 59 4.42 -4.83 -9.80
CA ASN A 59 3.90 -6.17 -9.52
C ASN A 59 3.23 -6.81 -10.73
N MET A 60 2.52 -6.03 -11.55
CA MET A 60 1.90 -6.51 -12.79
C MET A 60 2.91 -6.86 -13.88
N THR A 61 4.18 -6.45 -13.78
CA THR A 61 5.26 -6.91 -14.66
C THR A 61 5.86 -8.26 -14.26
N LYS A 62 5.50 -8.78 -13.08
CA LYS A 62 5.97 -10.08 -12.61
C LYS A 62 5.22 -11.19 -13.35
N THR A 63 5.92 -12.28 -13.64
CA THR A 63 5.30 -13.46 -14.23
C THR A 63 4.53 -14.23 -13.15
N PRO A 64 3.23 -14.52 -13.34
CA PRO A 64 2.49 -15.38 -12.42
C PRO A 64 3.17 -16.75 -12.32
N ALA A 65 3.41 -17.25 -11.11
CA ALA A 65 3.80 -18.64 -10.90
C ALA A 65 2.61 -19.40 -10.30
N GLY A 66 2.46 -20.68 -10.67
CA GLY A 66 1.31 -21.50 -10.29
C GLY A 66 1.14 -21.75 -8.77
N ASN A 67 2.11 -21.34 -7.94
CA ASN A 67 2.05 -21.41 -6.48
C ASN A 67 1.50 -20.13 -5.83
N GLY A 68 0.92 -19.21 -6.62
CA GLY A 68 0.40 -17.93 -6.12
C GLY A 68 1.46 -16.87 -5.86
N LYS A 69 2.75 -17.17 -6.05
CA LYS A 69 3.84 -16.20 -5.88
C LYS A 69 4.38 -15.75 -7.23
N ALA A 70 4.06 -14.52 -7.64
CA ALA A 70 4.63 -13.97 -8.86
C ALA A 70 6.17 -13.84 -8.78
N VAL A 71 6.87 -14.22 -9.84
CA VAL A 71 8.34 -14.21 -9.94
C VAL A 71 8.83 -13.10 -10.85
N LYS A 72 10.06 -12.63 -10.63
CA LYS A 72 10.70 -11.62 -11.47
C LYS A 72 11.18 -12.28 -12.77
N GLY A 73 10.40 -12.14 -13.84
CA GLY A 73 10.74 -12.62 -15.19
C GLY A 73 11.57 -11.62 -15.99
N LEU A 74 11.78 -11.91 -17.28
CA LEU A 74 12.54 -11.03 -18.19
C LEU A 74 11.90 -9.64 -18.37
N GLU A 75 10.57 -9.57 -18.32
CA GLU A 75 9.80 -8.32 -18.46
C GLU A 75 9.65 -7.56 -17.13
N TYR A 76 10.22 -8.06 -16.03
CA TYR A 76 10.11 -7.42 -14.73
C TYR A 76 10.73 -6.03 -14.74
N ARG A 77 9.97 -5.04 -14.27
CA ARG A 77 10.44 -3.67 -14.04
C ARG A 77 10.24 -3.35 -12.56
N PRO A 78 11.31 -3.03 -11.80
CA PRO A 78 11.18 -2.64 -10.41
C PRO A 78 10.33 -1.36 -10.26
N PRO A 79 9.75 -1.11 -9.07
CA PRO A 79 9.03 0.13 -8.84
C PRO A 79 10.01 1.31 -8.85
N ASP A 80 9.69 2.37 -9.59
CA ASP A 80 10.41 3.64 -9.57
C ASP A 80 9.83 4.56 -8.49
N LEU A 81 10.32 4.38 -7.26
CA LEU A 81 9.88 5.20 -6.13
C LEU A 81 10.40 6.63 -6.21
N GLN A 82 11.46 6.90 -7.00
CA GLN A 82 11.92 8.27 -7.19
C GLN A 82 10.92 9.04 -8.06
N GLU A 83 10.41 8.41 -9.11
CA GLU A 83 9.33 8.96 -9.92
C GLU A 83 8.03 9.09 -9.11
N ALA A 84 7.64 8.07 -8.34
CA ALA A 84 6.41 8.10 -7.54
C ALA A 84 6.42 9.18 -6.44
N LEU A 85 7.59 9.51 -5.88
CA LEU A 85 7.76 10.56 -4.88
C LEU A 85 8.02 11.95 -5.50
N ALA A 86 8.16 12.05 -6.82
CA ALA A 86 8.38 13.33 -7.46
C ALA A 86 7.15 14.24 -7.26
N PRO A 87 7.35 15.56 -7.05
CA PRO A 87 6.24 16.49 -6.96
C PRO A 87 5.34 16.34 -8.18
N ARG A 88 4.03 16.18 -7.97
CA ARG A 88 3.06 16.22 -9.06
C ARG A 88 3.29 17.52 -9.82
N ARG A 89 3.66 17.42 -11.10
CA ARG A 89 3.64 18.58 -11.99
C ARG A 89 2.21 19.10 -11.98
N ALA A 90 2.03 20.39 -11.70
CA ALA A 90 0.72 21.03 -11.73
C ALA A 90 0.11 20.84 -13.14
N GLY A 91 -0.75 19.83 -13.28
CA GLY A 91 -1.43 19.46 -14.51
C GLY A 91 -2.91 19.65 -14.29
N THR A 92 -3.42 20.80 -14.74
CA THR A 92 -4.83 21.17 -15.00
C THR A 92 -5.88 20.41 -14.19
N GLU A 93 -6.33 21.06 -13.12
CA GLU A 93 -7.57 20.73 -12.41
C GLU A 93 -8.70 20.53 -13.43
N HIS A 94 -9.17 19.30 -13.57
CA HIS A 94 -10.47 19.05 -14.19
C HIS A 94 -11.50 19.46 -13.15
N SER A 95 -11.96 20.72 -13.23
CA SER A 95 -13.11 21.19 -12.45
C SER A 95 -14.26 20.20 -12.63
N PRO A 96 -14.86 19.66 -11.55
CA PRO A 96 -16.08 18.89 -11.67
C PRO A 96 -17.15 19.85 -12.18
N ARG A 97 -17.72 19.56 -13.35
CA ARG A 97 -18.95 20.23 -13.78
C ARG A 97 -20.05 19.77 -12.84
N LEU A 98 -20.50 20.69 -11.98
CA LEU A 98 -21.82 20.62 -11.34
C LEU A 98 -22.92 20.65 -12.40
#